data_AF-A0A6L7XPF0-F1
#
_entry.id   AF-A0A6L7XPF0-F1
#
_cell.length_a   1.000
_cell.length_b   1.000
_cell.length_c   1.000
_cell.angle_alpha   90.00
_cell.angle_beta   90.00
_cell.angle_gamma   90.00
#
_symmetry.space_group_name_H-M   'P 1'
#
loop_
_entity.id
_entity.type
_entity.pdbx_description
1 polymer ?
#
loop_
_entity_poly.entity_id
_entity_poly.type
_entity_poly.pdbx_seq_one_letter_code
_entity_poly.pdbx_strand_id
1 'polypeptide(L)'
;MVFITCAATVAGACAPPGEPPPDQSLDADINPVRVVVVAMWERGADEGDEPGEFQLWKARRGLSERFALPHGDHDLFYNRESQVLGMVTGVGTAKSAATTMAVGLDPRFDLTRAYWLVAGVAGIDPEDASIGSAVWSAYLVDGDLGYELDAREIPPDWDTGFFAIGSTSPTDPDKREPRGEVFLVNEGLRDWAFELTKDLTLPDDPALAAARATNGGLRAFG
;
A
#
# COMPACT_ATOMS: atom_id res chain seq x y z
N MET A 1 -17.58 40.32 -26.01
CA MET A 1 -17.20 39.24 -25.08
C MET A 1 -15.71 39.43 -24.80
N VAL A 2 -15.39 39.89 -23.59
CA VAL A 2 -14.05 40.33 -23.19
C VAL A 2 -13.23 39.10 -22.80
N PHE A 3 -12.10 38.87 -23.47
CA PHE A 3 -11.09 37.90 -23.04
C PHE A 3 -10.23 38.56 -21.97
N ILE A 4 -10.34 38.08 -20.72
CA ILE A 4 -9.42 38.42 -19.65
C ILE A 4 -8.26 37.42 -19.74
N THR A 5 -7.14 37.87 -20.29
CA THR A 5 -5.86 37.14 -20.23
C THR A 5 -5.20 37.50 -18.90
N CYS A 6 -5.22 36.58 -17.92
CA CYS A 6 -4.38 36.69 -16.73
C CYS A 6 -2.92 36.43 -17.12
N ALA A 7 -2.14 37.50 -17.29
CA ALA A 7 -0.69 37.41 -17.29
C ALA A 7 -0.21 37.26 -15.84
N ALA A 8 0.19 36.04 -15.45
CA ALA A 8 0.91 35.82 -14.21
C ALA A 8 2.38 36.18 -14.43
N THR A 9 2.80 37.33 -13.92
CA THR A 9 4.21 37.72 -13.83
C THR A 9 4.88 36.88 -12.74
N VAL A 10 5.64 35.86 -13.12
CA VAL A 10 6.56 35.18 -12.20
C VAL A 10 7.76 36.10 -12.00
N ALA A 11 7.77 36.84 -10.89
CA ALA A 11 8.96 37.54 -10.43
C ALA A 11 9.94 36.48 -9.89
N GLY A 12 10.88 36.05 -10.73
CA GLY A 12 12.02 35.25 -10.29
C GLY A 12 12.94 36.11 -9.42
N ALA A 13 12.82 36.00 -8.10
CA ALA A 13 13.84 36.47 -7.19
C ALA A 13 15.05 35.51 -7.33
N CYS A 14 16.11 35.97 -7.98
CA CYS A 14 17.41 35.31 -7.94
C CYS A 14 17.94 35.39 -6.50
N ALA A 15 17.62 34.39 -5.68
CA ALA A 15 18.43 34.10 -4.51
C ALA A 15 19.85 33.74 -5.01
N PRO A 16 20.91 34.16 -4.32
CA PRO A 16 22.24 33.62 -4.59
C PRO A 16 22.16 32.09 -4.49
N PRO A 17 22.93 31.33 -5.30
CA PRO A 17 22.96 29.89 -5.16
C PRO A 17 23.28 29.57 -3.71
N GLY A 18 22.31 28.97 -3.01
CA GLY A 18 22.53 28.40 -1.70
C GLY A 18 23.69 27.43 -1.80
N GLU A 19 24.48 27.34 -0.74
CA GLU A 19 25.52 26.34 -0.62
C GLU A 19 24.94 24.99 -1.06
N PRO A 20 25.57 24.29 -2.04
CA PRO A 20 25.10 22.97 -2.42
C PRO A 20 24.98 22.15 -1.13
N PRO A 21 23.91 21.36 -0.96
CA PRO A 21 23.79 20.49 0.21
C PRO A 21 25.11 19.73 0.35
N PRO A 22 25.64 19.59 1.58
CA PRO A 22 26.92 18.95 1.79
C PRO A 22 26.95 17.64 1.02
N ASP A 23 28.01 17.45 0.23
CA ASP A 23 28.28 16.21 -0.48
C ASP A 23 28.08 15.07 0.50
N GLN A 24 26.98 14.34 0.35
CA GLN A 24 26.73 13.13 1.11
C GLN A 24 27.70 12.11 0.55
N SER A 25 28.94 12.18 1.05
CA SER A 25 30.01 11.26 0.75
C SER A 25 29.42 9.85 0.70
N LEU A 26 29.60 9.16 -0.43
CA LEU A 26 29.23 7.77 -0.66
C LEU A 26 29.95 6.77 0.28
N ASP A 27 30.66 7.29 1.29
CA ASP A 27 31.33 6.56 2.37
C ASP A 27 30.39 6.28 3.57
N ALA A 28 29.09 6.60 3.48
CA ALA A 28 28.12 6.11 4.45
C ALA A 28 27.93 4.60 4.27
N ASP A 29 28.06 3.82 5.36
CA ASP A 29 27.73 2.39 5.36
C ASP A 29 26.32 2.18 4.79
N ILE A 30 26.23 1.72 3.54
CA ILE A 30 24.97 1.38 2.88
C ILE A 30 24.30 0.29 3.73
N ASN A 31 23.03 0.48 4.06
CA ASN A 31 22.27 -0.44 4.90
C ASN A 31 21.68 -1.57 4.06
N PRO A 32 22.22 -2.80 4.09
CA PRO A 32 21.59 -3.94 3.44
C PRO A 32 20.21 -4.22 4.04
N VAL A 33 19.20 -4.37 3.19
CA VAL A 33 17.82 -4.68 3.61
C VAL A 33 17.43 -6.08 3.15
N ARG A 34 16.93 -6.89 4.09
CA ARG A 34 16.37 -8.22 3.80
C ARG A 34 14.88 -8.18 3.58
N VAL A 35 14.18 -7.38 4.38
CA VAL A 35 12.72 -7.26 4.34
C VAL A 35 12.32 -5.80 4.50
N VAL A 36 11.44 -5.33 3.63
CA VAL A 36 10.70 -4.08 3.80
C VAL A 36 9.29 -4.44 4.28
N VAL A 37 8.91 -3.97 5.47
CA VAL A 37 7.54 -4.01 5.97
C VAL A 37 6.85 -2.71 5.56
N VAL A 38 5.82 -2.85 4.71
CA VAL A 38 5.07 -1.73 4.15
C VAL A 38 3.70 -1.67 4.83
N ALA A 39 3.46 -0.61 5.59
CA ALA A 39 2.15 -0.26 6.11
C ALA A 39 1.58 0.93 5.32
N MET A 40 0.26 1.04 5.25
CA MET A 40 -0.39 2.14 4.54
C MET A 40 -0.61 3.36 5.43
N TRP A 41 -0.88 3.17 6.72
CA TRP A 41 -1.17 4.28 7.61
C TRP A 41 -0.76 4.04 9.07
N GLU A 42 -0.56 5.14 9.77
CA GLU A 42 -0.42 5.19 11.22
C GLU A 42 -1.22 6.38 11.77
N ARG A 43 -1.69 6.28 13.02
CA ARG A 43 -2.34 7.41 13.69
C ARG A 43 -1.30 8.25 14.38
N GLY A 44 -1.24 9.53 14.05
CA GLY A 44 -0.45 10.47 14.84
C GLY A 44 1.03 10.09 14.87
N ALA A 45 1.50 9.63 16.02
CA ALA A 45 2.89 9.26 16.23
C ALA A 45 3.16 7.80 15.86
N ASP A 46 4.40 7.48 15.50
CA ASP A 46 4.82 6.09 15.28
C ASP A 46 4.98 5.29 16.59
N GLU A 47 4.57 5.85 17.74
CA GLU A 47 4.64 5.24 19.07
C GLU A 47 3.84 6.04 20.11
N GLY A 48 3.30 5.32 21.09
CA GLY A 48 2.78 5.89 22.34
C GLY A 48 1.29 6.26 22.33
N ASP A 49 0.65 6.28 21.17
CA ASP A 49 -0.79 6.44 20.99
C ASP A 49 -1.47 5.14 20.51
N GLU A 50 -2.71 5.25 20.05
CA GLU A 50 -3.52 4.12 19.61
C GLU A 50 -3.02 3.60 18.25
N PRO A 51 -2.57 2.33 18.18
CA PRO A 51 -1.92 1.83 16.98
C PRO A 51 -2.87 1.79 15.77
N GLY A 52 -2.33 2.23 14.64
CA GLY A 52 -2.75 1.89 13.29
C GLY A 52 -2.04 0.62 12.81
N GLU A 53 -1.57 0.61 11.57
CA GLU A 53 -0.93 -0.58 10.99
C GLU A 53 0.55 -0.72 11.40
N PHE A 54 1.27 0.37 11.64
CA PHE A 54 2.73 0.36 11.66
C PHE A 54 3.36 0.18 13.05
N GLN A 55 2.81 0.79 14.08
CA GLN A 55 3.39 0.90 15.42
C GLN A 55 3.67 -0.47 16.04
N LEU A 56 2.79 -1.46 15.82
CA LEU A 56 3.00 -2.82 16.30
C LEU A 56 4.14 -3.54 15.56
N TRP A 57 4.34 -3.27 14.28
CA TRP A 57 5.52 -3.78 13.55
C TRP A 57 6.79 -3.15 14.07
N LYS A 58 6.82 -1.82 14.21
CA LYS A 58 7.95 -1.07 14.76
C LYS A 58 8.37 -1.60 16.13
N ALA A 59 7.40 -1.76 17.04
CA ALA A 59 7.65 -2.27 18.39
C ALA A 59 8.13 -3.73 18.38
N ARG A 60 7.42 -4.64 17.70
CA ARG A 60 7.70 -6.09 17.75
C ARG A 60 8.93 -6.50 16.95
N ARG A 61 9.33 -5.73 15.94
CA ARG A 61 10.56 -5.95 15.15
C ARG A 61 11.74 -5.09 15.62
N GLY A 62 11.56 -4.27 16.64
CA GLY A 62 12.61 -3.42 17.19
C GLY A 62 13.18 -2.45 16.16
N LEU A 63 12.32 -1.82 15.35
CA LEU A 63 12.72 -0.84 14.34
C LEU A 63 13.02 0.50 15.04
N SER A 64 14.23 0.63 15.57
CA SER A 64 14.63 1.75 16.44
C SER A 64 15.43 2.84 15.73
N GLU A 65 16.07 2.52 14.60
CA GLU A 65 16.88 3.49 13.87
C GLU A 65 16.01 4.29 12.90
N ARG A 66 15.86 5.59 13.17
CA ARG A 66 15.07 6.50 12.35
C ARG A 66 15.90 7.07 11.20
N PHE A 67 15.35 7.04 10.00
CA PHE A 67 15.88 7.69 8.82
C PHE A 67 14.87 8.69 8.27
N ALA A 68 15.28 9.95 8.14
CA ALA A 68 14.42 11.01 7.60
C ALA A 68 13.96 10.70 6.18
N LEU A 69 12.65 10.78 5.93
CA LEU A 69 12.05 10.65 4.61
C LEU A 69 11.12 11.85 4.36
N PRO A 70 11.66 13.04 4.06
CA PRO A 70 10.90 14.30 4.01
C PRO A 70 9.82 14.35 2.91
N HIS A 71 9.85 13.41 1.97
CA HIS A 71 8.87 13.27 0.89
C HIS A 71 7.91 12.09 1.09
N GLY A 72 8.03 11.38 2.21
CA GLY A 72 7.13 10.30 2.62
C GLY A 72 6.07 10.78 3.60
N ASP A 73 5.10 9.91 3.89
CA ASP A 73 4.06 10.18 4.88
C ASP A 73 4.65 10.15 6.31
N HIS A 74 5.54 9.18 6.57
CA HIS A 74 6.33 9.05 7.80
C HIS A 74 7.81 8.80 7.49
N ASP A 75 8.66 8.99 8.50
CA ASP A 75 10.06 8.60 8.44
C ASP A 75 10.21 7.06 8.39
N LEU A 76 11.37 6.61 7.92
CA LEU A 76 11.68 5.18 7.87
C LEU A 76 12.26 4.72 9.21
N PHE A 77 11.95 3.49 9.59
CA PHE A 77 12.50 2.87 10.80
C PHE A 77 13.16 1.55 10.47
N TYR A 78 14.38 1.37 10.94
CA TYR A 78 15.23 0.24 10.56
C TYR A 78 15.77 -0.49 11.79
N ASN A 79 16.07 -1.78 11.62
CA ASN A 79 16.79 -2.58 12.59
C ASN A 79 18.02 -3.19 11.93
N ARG A 80 19.22 -2.77 12.33
CA ARG A 80 20.48 -3.20 11.70
C ARG A 80 20.84 -4.67 11.89
N GLU A 81 20.41 -5.28 12.99
CA GLU A 81 20.68 -6.70 13.26
C GLU A 81 19.85 -7.62 12.36
N SER A 82 18.55 -7.37 12.29
CA SER A 82 17.61 -8.16 11.48
C SER A 82 17.53 -7.72 10.02
N GLN A 83 18.07 -6.54 9.69
CA GLN A 83 18.03 -5.93 8.36
C GLN A 83 16.59 -5.70 7.85
N VAL A 84 15.68 -5.39 8.78
CA VAL A 84 14.28 -5.07 8.48
C VAL A 84 14.12 -3.55 8.41
N LEU A 85 13.55 -3.08 7.30
CA LEU A 85 13.14 -1.70 7.09
C LEU A 85 11.61 -1.62 7.21
N GLY A 86 11.10 -0.67 7.97
CA GLY A 86 9.69 -0.35 8.08
C GLY A 86 9.38 1.00 7.45
N MET A 87 8.26 1.07 6.74
CA MET A 87 7.79 2.29 6.10
C MET A 87 6.27 2.42 6.18
N VAL A 88 5.79 3.67 6.19
CA VAL A 88 4.39 4.03 6.01
C VAL A 88 4.24 4.76 4.69
N THR A 89 3.44 4.23 3.79
CA THR A 89 3.25 4.81 2.45
C THR A 89 2.28 5.99 2.43
N GLY A 90 1.37 6.07 3.40
CA GLY A 90 0.17 6.87 3.30
C GLY A 90 -0.91 6.18 2.49
N VAL A 91 -2.16 6.56 2.75
CA VAL A 91 -3.36 5.99 2.12
C VAL A 91 -3.48 6.45 0.66
N GLY A 92 -3.73 5.49 -0.23
CA GLY A 92 -4.01 5.71 -1.65
C GLY A 92 -2.84 5.45 -2.59
N THR A 93 -3.17 5.15 -3.84
CA THR A 93 -2.23 4.70 -4.89
C THR A 93 -1.13 5.73 -5.16
N ALA A 94 -1.47 7.02 -5.22
CA ALA A 94 -0.50 8.08 -5.51
C ALA A 94 0.56 8.24 -4.40
N LYS A 95 0.15 8.20 -3.12
CA LYS A 95 1.08 8.25 -1.99
C LYS A 95 1.96 7.01 -1.96
N SER A 96 1.34 5.83 -2.12
CA SER A 96 2.04 4.54 -2.16
C SER A 96 3.11 4.47 -3.24
N ALA A 97 2.80 4.89 -4.46
CA ALA A 97 3.76 4.95 -5.54
C ALA A 97 4.91 5.94 -5.25
N ALA A 98 4.59 7.16 -4.79
CA ALA A 98 5.59 8.19 -4.52
C ALA A 98 6.56 7.80 -3.40
N THR A 99 6.05 7.29 -2.28
CA THR A 99 6.88 6.89 -1.13
C THR A 99 7.71 5.65 -1.47
N THR A 100 7.15 4.66 -2.16
CA THR A 100 7.91 3.47 -2.60
C THR A 100 9.05 3.85 -3.55
N MET A 101 8.79 4.78 -4.49
CA MET A 101 9.83 5.30 -5.39
C MET A 101 10.91 6.05 -4.61
N ALA A 102 10.54 6.88 -3.63
CA ALA A 102 11.50 7.61 -2.81
C ALA A 102 12.43 6.67 -2.03
N VAL A 103 11.88 5.59 -1.46
CA VAL A 103 12.67 4.55 -0.78
C VAL A 103 13.53 3.76 -1.77
N GLY A 104 13.00 3.39 -2.92
CA GLY A 104 13.73 2.64 -3.95
C GLY A 104 14.92 3.39 -4.54
N LEU A 105 14.91 4.73 -4.51
CA LEU A 105 15.98 5.60 -4.97
C LEU A 105 16.89 6.09 -3.84
N ASP A 106 16.63 5.70 -2.60
CA ASP A 106 17.40 6.15 -1.44
C ASP A 106 18.75 5.43 -1.35
N PRO A 107 19.88 6.12 -1.57
CA PRO A 107 21.20 5.49 -1.63
C PRO A 107 21.67 4.97 -0.26
N ARG A 108 20.95 5.30 0.83
CA ARG A 108 21.26 4.82 2.18
C ARG A 108 20.95 3.33 2.37
N PHE A 109 20.18 2.72 1.48
CA PHE A 109 19.73 1.33 1.59
C PHE A 109 20.09 0.50 0.34
N ASP A 110 20.55 -0.72 0.56
CA ASP A 110 20.64 -1.73 -0.50
C ASP A 110 19.39 -2.62 -0.47
N LEU A 111 18.52 -2.38 -1.45
CA LEU A 111 17.24 -3.07 -1.63
C LEU A 111 17.30 -4.17 -2.70
N THR A 112 18.46 -4.40 -3.33
CA THR A 112 18.62 -5.27 -4.52
C THR A 112 18.18 -6.71 -4.29
N ARG A 113 18.13 -7.14 -3.03
CA ARG A 113 17.72 -8.48 -2.59
C ARG A 113 16.65 -8.48 -1.49
N ALA A 114 15.96 -7.36 -1.30
CA ALA A 114 14.93 -7.23 -0.28
C ALA A 114 13.62 -7.90 -0.71
N TYR A 115 12.97 -8.59 0.23
CA TYR A 115 11.56 -8.96 0.11
C TYR A 115 10.68 -7.83 0.59
N TRP A 116 9.54 -7.61 -0.06
CA TRP A 116 8.59 -6.57 0.32
C TRP A 116 7.32 -7.23 0.82
N LEU A 117 6.95 -6.93 2.08
CA LEU A 117 5.75 -7.42 2.73
C LEU A 117 4.79 -6.24 2.93
N VAL A 118 3.72 -6.22 2.15
CA VAL A 118 2.61 -5.29 2.37
C VAL A 118 1.73 -5.86 3.47
N ALA A 119 1.67 -5.15 4.59
CA ALA A 119 0.90 -5.53 5.77
C ALA A 119 -0.12 -4.43 6.06
N GLY A 120 -1.38 -4.69 5.70
CA GLY A 120 -2.48 -3.75 5.91
C GLY A 120 -3.73 -4.44 6.41
N VAL A 121 -4.77 -3.64 6.66
CA VAL A 121 -6.12 -4.12 6.95
C VAL A 121 -7.01 -3.97 5.71
N ALA A 122 -7.92 -4.92 5.52
CA ALA A 122 -8.85 -4.91 4.40
C ALA A 122 -10.23 -5.40 4.84
N GLY A 123 -11.25 -5.03 4.06
CA GLY A 123 -12.58 -5.64 4.15
C GLY A 123 -12.60 -6.98 3.43
N ILE A 124 -13.46 -7.88 3.90
CA ILE A 124 -13.75 -9.18 3.29
C ILE A 124 -15.26 -9.42 3.37
N ASP A 125 -15.79 -10.18 2.41
CA ASP A 125 -17.18 -10.63 2.48
C ASP A 125 -17.40 -11.39 3.81
N PRO A 126 -18.37 -11.00 4.64
CA PRO A 126 -18.64 -11.67 5.90
C PRO A 126 -19.06 -13.14 5.76
N GLU A 127 -19.53 -13.58 4.59
CA GLU A 127 -19.81 -14.99 4.30
C GLU A 127 -18.52 -15.80 4.09
N ASP A 128 -17.43 -15.16 3.65
CA ASP A 128 -16.15 -15.81 3.38
C ASP A 128 -15.20 -15.80 4.59
N ALA A 129 -15.25 -14.76 5.43
CA ALA A 129 -14.41 -14.70 6.63
C ALA A 129 -14.91 -13.73 7.72
N SER A 130 -14.46 -13.97 8.96
CA SER A 130 -14.74 -13.11 10.11
C SER A 130 -13.76 -11.95 10.28
N ILE A 131 -14.18 -10.91 11.03
CA ILE A 131 -13.27 -9.89 11.58
C ILE A 131 -12.11 -10.59 12.32
N GLY A 132 -10.88 -10.11 12.08
CA GLY A 132 -9.66 -10.67 12.66
C GLY A 132 -9.04 -11.82 11.86
N SER A 133 -9.67 -12.25 10.76
CA SER A 133 -9.05 -13.19 9.82
C SER A 133 -7.84 -12.57 9.12
N ALA A 134 -6.88 -13.41 8.74
CA ALA A 134 -5.70 -13.02 7.98
C ALA A 134 -5.72 -13.71 6.60
N VAL A 135 -5.33 -12.98 5.56
CA VAL A 135 -5.31 -13.46 4.18
C VAL A 135 -3.92 -13.28 3.59
N TRP A 136 -3.41 -14.33 2.95
CA TRP A 136 -2.19 -14.29 2.14
C TRP A 136 -2.59 -14.31 0.67
N SER A 137 -2.41 -13.21 -0.05
CA SER A 137 -2.71 -13.14 -1.48
C SER A 137 -1.47 -13.31 -2.35
N ALA A 138 -1.64 -13.99 -3.48
CA ALA A 138 -0.66 -14.00 -4.57
C ALA A 138 -1.05 -13.11 -5.75
N TYR A 139 -2.33 -12.75 -5.88
CA TYR A 139 -2.81 -11.90 -6.95
C TYR A 139 -3.21 -10.54 -6.38
N LEU A 140 -2.69 -9.48 -6.98
CA LEU A 140 -3.09 -8.12 -6.72
C LEU A 140 -3.74 -7.58 -7.97
N VAL A 141 -4.99 -7.12 -7.85
CA VAL A 141 -5.74 -6.50 -8.96
C VAL A 141 -5.93 -5.04 -8.62
N ASP A 142 -5.48 -4.16 -9.50
CA ASP A 142 -5.72 -2.72 -9.40
C ASP A 142 -7.11 -2.42 -9.98
N GLY A 143 -8.07 -2.22 -9.08
CA GLY A 143 -9.45 -1.86 -9.44
C GLY A 143 -9.62 -0.44 -9.96
N ASP A 144 -8.63 0.44 -9.83
CA ASP A 144 -8.71 1.81 -10.35
C ASP A 144 -8.50 1.83 -11.88
N LEU A 145 -7.89 0.78 -12.43
CA LEU A 145 -7.59 0.65 -13.85
C LEU A 145 -8.62 -0.21 -14.58
N GLY A 146 -9.78 0.39 -14.87
CA GLY A 146 -10.86 -0.24 -15.61
C GLY A 146 -11.74 0.77 -16.33
N TYR A 147 -12.68 0.24 -17.12
CA TYR A 147 -13.86 0.99 -17.52
C TYR A 147 -14.99 0.65 -16.56
N GLU A 148 -15.75 1.67 -16.19
CA GLU A 148 -16.97 1.51 -15.42
C GLU A 148 -18.09 2.26 -16.13
N LEU A 149 -19.19 1.57 -16.42
CA LEU A 149 -20.43 2.21 -16.83
C LEU A 149 -21.17 2.73 -15.61
N ASP A 150 -21.86 3.85 -15.80
CA ASP A 150 -22.87 4.28 -14.83
C ASP A 150 -23.85 3.14 -14.58
N ALA A 151 -24.15 2.86 -13.31
CA ALA A 151 -24.99 1.73 -12.92
C ALA A 151 -26.38 1.71 -13.61
N ARG A 152 -26.88 2.86 -14.05
CA ARG A 152 -28.17 2.99 -14.74
C ARG A 152 -28.11 2.62 -16.22
N GLU A 153 -26.90 2.61 -16.78
CA GLU A 153 -26.62 2.34 -18.19
C GLU A 153 -26.06 0.93 -18.41
N ILE A 154 -25.87 0.15 -17.34
CA ILE A 154 -25.47 -1.26 -17.43
C ILE A 154 -26.54 -2.01 -18.25
N PRO A 155 -26.15 -2.68 -19.35
CA PRO A 155 -27.06 -3.51 -20.12
C PRO A 155 -27.77 -4.54 -19.23
N PRO A 156 -29.07 -4.83 -19.43
CA PRO A 156 -29.81 -5.76 -18.56
C PRO A 156 -29.26 -7.18 -18.51
N ASP A 157 -28.44 -7.56 -19.48
CA ASP A 157 -27.79 -8.87 -19.61
C ASP A 157 -26.36 -8.89 -19.04
N TRP A 158 -25.87 -7.81 -18.42
CA TRP A 158 -24.56 -7.73 -17.79
C TRP A 158 -24.67 -7.78 -16.27
N ASP A 159 -23.84 -8.61 -15.64
CA ASP A 159 -23.77 -8.73 -14.17
C ASP A 159 -23.03 -7.55 -13.51
N THR A 160 -22.24 -6.80 -14.29
CA THR A 160 -21.46 -5.66 -13.81
C THR A 160 -21.22 -4.63 -14.91
N GLY A 161 -21.08 -3.37 -14.52
CA GLY A 161 -20.65 -2.28 -15.39
C GLY A 161 -19.13 -2.12 -15.47
N PHE A 162 -18.37 -2.88 -14.67
CA PHE A 162 -16.92 -2.79 -14.61
C PHE A 162 -16.23 -3.82 -15.51
N PHE A 163 -15.30 -3.38 -16.36
CA PHE A 163 -14.59 -4.26 -17.29
C PHE A 163 -13.20 -3.72 -17.69
N ALA A 164 -12.37 -4.62 -18.21
CA ALA A 164 -10.96 -4.34 -18.47
C ALA A 164 -10.75 -3.30 -19.59
N ILE A 165 -9.74 -2.44 -19.43
CA ILE A 165 -9.35 -1.43 -20.41
C ILE A 165 -9.07 -2.06 -21.77
N GLY A 166 -9.73 -1.54 -22.80
CA GLY A 166 -9.63 -2.03 -24.18
C GLY A 166 -10.59 -3.18 -24.52
N SER A 167 -11.40 -3.62 -23.57
CA SER A 167 -12.49 -4.58 -23.82
C SER A 167 -13.80 -3.85 -24.12
N THR A 168 -14.74 -4.57 -24.72
CA THR A 168 -16.08 -4.06 -25.09
C THR A 168 -17.19 -4.52 -24.14
N SER A 169 -16.91 -5.49 -23.27
CA SER A 169 -17.83 -6.02 -22.27
C SER A 169 -17.07 -6.71 -21.11
N PRO A 170 -17.73 -7.00 -19.98
CA PRO A 170 -17.14 -7.74 -18.85
C PRO A 170 -16.68 -9.16 -19.20
N THR A 171 -17.34 -9.80 -20.18
CA THR A 171 -17.07 -11.18 -20.61
C THR A 171 -16.37 -11.26 -21.96
N ASP A 172 -15.76 -10.15 -22.40
CA ASP A 172 -15.07 -10.07 -23.68
C ASP A 172 -13.99 -11.17 -23.79
N PRO A 173 -14.11 -12.10 -24.76
CA PRO A 173 -13.17 -13.19 -24.91
C PRO A 173 -11.79 -12.71 -25.40
N ASP A 174 -11.74 -11.57 -26.09
CA ASP A 174 -10.54 -11.02 -26.72
C ASP A 174 -9.87 -9.94 -25.84
N LYS A 175 -9.94 -10.12 -24.52
CA LYS A 175 -9.29 -9.21 -23.56
C LYS A 175 -7.78 -9.19 -23.75
N ARG A 176 -7.20 -7.99 -23.65
CA ARG A 176 -5.75 -7.80 -23.69
C ARG A 176 -5.10 -8.33 -22.41
N GLU A 177 -3.85 -8.77 -22.54
CA GLU A 177 -2.97 -9.00 -21.39
C GLU A 177 -2.86 -7.75 -20.49
N PRO A 178 -2.93 -7.92 -19.15
CA PRO A 178 -2.70 -6.83 -18.20
C PRO A 178 -1.31 -6.19 -18.37
N ARG A 179 -1.25 -4.87 -18.22
CA ARG A 179 -0.03 -4.04 -18.28
C ARG A 179 0.25 -3.30 -16.97
N GLY A 180 -0.34 -3.77 -15.88
CA GLY A 180 -0.25 -3.17 -14.55
C GLY A 180 -1.55 -3.26 -13.74
N GLU A 181 -2.62 -3.78 -14.35
CA GLU A 181 -3.90 -3.99 -13.67
C GLU A 181 -3.90 -5.27 -12.82
N VAL A 182 -3.03 -6.24 -13.12
CA VAL A 182 -2.92 -7.49 -12.38
C VAL A 182 -1.45 -7.83 -12.16
N PHE A 183 -1.10 -8.15 -10.92
CA PHE A 183 0.22 -8.62 -10.53
C PHE A 183 0.12 -9.97 -9.85
N LEU A 184 0.89 -10.94 -10.35
CA LEU A 184 1.18 -12.17 -9.62
C LEU A 184 2.45 -11.95 -8.80
N VAL A 185 2.32 -11.96 -7.48
CA VAL A 185 3.44 -11.85 -6.55
C VAL A 185 4.02 -13.24 -6.21
N ASN A 186 4.81 -13.34 -5.15
CA ASN A 186 5.53 -14.57 -4.82
C ASN A 186 4.62 -15.64 -4.20
N GLU A 187 4.11 -16.55 -5.04
CA GLU A 187 3.28 -17.67 -4.62
C GLU A 187 3.95 -18.60 -3.61
N GLY A 188 5.25 -18.86 -3.76
CA GLY A 188 5.98 -19.73 -2.84
C GLY A 188 6.06 -19.14 -1.43
N LEU A 189 6.26 -17.83 -1.31
CA LEU A 189 6.21 -17.13 -0.03
C LEU A 189 4.79 -17.06 0.54
N ARG A 190 3.77 -16.85 -0.32
CA ARG A 190 2.37 -16.92 0.09
C ARG A 190 2.07 -18.29 0.70
N ASP A 191 2.37 -19.38 0.01
CA ASP A 191 2.11 -20.74 0.49
C ASP A 191 2.84 -21.04 1.77
N TRP A 192 4.13 -20.70 1.82
CA TRP A 192 4.91 -20.90 3.02
C TRP A 192 4.33 -20.16 4.23
N ALA A 193 3.93 -18.90 4.05
CA ALA A 193 3.32 -18.11 5.11
C ALA A 193 1.95 -18.68 5.52
N PHE A 194 1.11 -19.07 4.56
CA PHE A 194 -0.17 -19.70 4.82
C PHE A 194 -0.02 -21.01 5.60
N GLU A 195 0.88 -21.90 5.18
CA GLU A 195 1.14 -23.18 5.84
C GLU A 195 1.64 -23.01 7.27
N LEU A 196 2.41 -21.95 7.57
CA LEU A 196 2.85 -21.64 8.92
C LEU A 196 1.72 -21.12 9.83
N THR A 197 0.68 -20.50 9.25
CA THR A 197 -0.33 -19.76 10.03
C THR A 197 -1.73 -20.37 10.01
N LYS A 198 -2.04 -21.28 9.08
CA LYS A 198 -3.41 -21.78 8.84
C LYS A 198 -4.05 -22.47 10.05
N ASP A 199 -3.23 -23.05 10.94
CA ASP A 199 -3.70 -23.77 12.13
C ASP A 199 -3.75 -22.87 13.38
N LEU A 200 -3.44 -21.57 13.25
CA LEU A 200 -3.56 -20.64 14.37
C LEU A 200 -5.04 -20.47 14.73
N THR A 201 -5.36 -20.74 15.99
CA THR A 201 -6.68 -20.43 16.53
C THR A 201 -6.80 -18.92 16.71
N LEU A 202 -7.63 -18.30 15.88
CA LEU A 202 -7.98 -16.89 16.03
C LEU A 202 -8.91 -16.72 17.25
N PRO A 203 -8.65 -15.73 18.13
CA PRO A 203 -9.57 -15.42 19.22
C PRO A 203 -10.95 -15.04 18.69
N ASP A 204 -12.00 -15.57 19.30
CA ASP A 204 -13.39 -15.22 18.98
C ASP A 204 -14.15 -14.93 20.27
N ASP A 205 -14.03 -13.70 20.75
CA ASP A 205 -14.70 -13.24 21.95
C ASP A 205 -16.14 -12.74 21.66
N PRO A 206 -16.99 -12.56 22.69
CA PRO A 206 -18.36 -12.09 22.48
C PRO A 206 -18.47 -10.72 21.78
N ALA A 207 -17.46 -9.85 21.88
CA ALA A 207 -17.48 -8.55 21.20
C ALA A 207 -17.21 -8.71 19.70
N LEU A 208 -16.29 -9.59 19.30
CA LEU A 208 -16.06 -9.96 17.89
C LEU A 208 -17.29 -10.65 17.29
N ALA A 209 -17.93 -11.55 18.03
CA ALA A 209 -19.18 -12.18 17.62
C ALA A 209 -20.31 -11.15 17.42
N ALA A 210 -20.46 -10.19 18.34
CA ALA A 210 -21.46 -9.12 18.22
C ALA A 210 -21.19 -8.22 17.01
N ALA A 211 -19.93 -7.83 16.77
CA ALA A 211 -19.53 -7.01 15.63
C ALA A 211 -19.86 -7.67 14.28
N ARG A 212 -19.66 -8.99 14.17
CA ARG A 212 -20.07 -9.76 12.98
C ARG A 212 -21.58 -9.76 12.77
N ALA A 213 -22.36 -9.95 13.82
CA ALA A 213 -23.82 -9.97 13.74
C ALA A 213 -24.41 -8.65 13.22
N THR A 214 -23.79 -7.51 13.53
CA THR A 214 -24.19 -6.20 13.01
C THR A 214 -23.86 -5.99 11.52
N ASN A 215 -22.83 -6.66 10.99
CA ASN A 215 -22.39 -6.48 9.60
C ASN A 215 -23.03 -7.46 8.60
N GLY A 216 -23.72 -8.51 9.07
CA GLY A 216 -24.43 -9.48 8.21
C GLY A 216 -25.63 -8.93 7.43
N GLY A 217 -25.90 -7.62 7.52
CA GLY A 217 -26.96 -6.93 6.74
C GLY A 217 -26.45 -6.15 5.52
N LEU A 218 -25.14 -5.93 5.38
CA LEU A 218 -24.53 -5.30 4.22
C LEU A 218 -24.20 -6.38 3.19
N ARG A 219 -25.20 -6.79 2.40
CA ARG A 219 -24.96 -7.55 1.17
C ARG A 219 -24.24 -6.63 0.19
N ALA A 220 -22.91 -6.70 0.16
CA ALA A 220 -22.13 -6.09 -0.89
C ALA A 220 -22.31 -6.95 -2.15
N PHE A 221 -23.16 -6.46 -3.06
CA PHE A 221 -23.45 -7.02 -4.38
C PHE A 221 -24.22 -8.36 -4.39
N GLY A 222 -25.47 -8.27 -4.84
CA GLY A 222 -26.29 -9.38 -5.32
C GLY A 222 -27.10 -8.92 -6.52
#